data_AF-A0A1C6VGM2-F1
#
_entry.id   AF-A0A1C6VGM2-F1
#
_cell.length_a   1.000
_cell.length_b   1.000
_cell.length_c   1.000
_cell.angle_alpha   90.00
_cell.angle_beta   90.00
_cell.angle_gamma   90.00
#
_symmetry.space_group_name_H-M   'P 1'
#
loop_
_entity.id
_entity.type
_entity.pdbx_description
1 polymer ?
#
loop_
_entity_poly.entity_id
_entity_poly.type
_entity_poly.pdbx_seq_one_letter_code
_entity_poly.pdbx_strand_id
1 'polypeptide(L)'
;MADDDAELLTLFRNAVRRVRQAAVRHEDEELHRAAAEIGYAVCTVRRGHGQPCLAPEDMCDCPVCGAHPGQNCVSLPGHPLGDRPFHTERQHQWEKD
;
A
#
# COMPACT_ATOMS: atom_id res chain seq x y z
N MET A 1 26.45 -9.15 3.17
CA MET A 1 25.88 -8.89 1.83
C MET A 1 24.44 -9.39 1.72
N ALA A 2 24.17 -10.70 1.74
CA ALA A 2 22.77 -11.18 1.66
C ALA A 2 21.90 -10.76 2.86
N ASP A 3 22.46 -10.72 4.07
CA ASP A 3 21.77 -10.24 5.27
C ASP A 3 21.53 -8.72 5.26
N ASP A 4 22.49 -7.94 4.75
CA ASP A 4 22.35 -6.49 4.61
C ASP A 4 21.21 -6.11 3.65
N ASP A 5 21.06 -6.87 2.56
CA ASP A 5 19.98 -6.69 1.58
C ASP A 5 18.59 -7.00 2.17
N ALA A 6 18.51 -8.00 3.07
CA ALA A 6 17.26 -8.37 3.73
C ALA A 6 16.85 -7.33 4.79
N GLU A 7 17.80 -6.79 5.54
CA GLU A 7 17.56 -5.73 6.51
C GLU A 7 17.12 -4.44 5.80
N LEU A 8 17.80 -4.05 4.73
CA LEU A 8 17.42 -2.88 3.92
C LEU A 8 16.02 -3.02 3.32
N LEU A 9 15.66 -4.21 2.82
CA LEU A 9 14.32 -4.47 2.30
C LEU A 9 13.25 -4.35 3.40
N THR A 10 13.56 -4.79 4.62
CA THR A 10 12.65 -4.68 5.76
C THR A 10 12.44 -3.22 6.16
N LEU A 11 13.53 -2.44 6.22
CA LEU A 11 13.48 -1.00 6.47
C LEU A 11 12.65 -0.27 5.42
N PHE A 12 12.85 -0.60 4.14
CA PHE A 12 12.09 -0.04 3.03
C PHE A 12 10.59 -0.34 3.15
N ARG A 13 10.22 -1.60 3.39
CA ARG A 13 8.81 -2.02 3.58
C ARG A 13 8.14 -1.24 4.70
N ASN A 14 8.82 -1.11 5.83
CA ASN A 14 8.31 -0.37 6.98
C ASN A 14 8.12 1.12 6.67
N ALA A 15 9.06 1.73 5.94
CA ALA A 15 8.95 3.14 5.54
C ALA A 15 7.76 3.37 4.59
N VAL A 16 7.63 2.55 3.54
CA VAL A 16 6.51 2.65 2.59
C VAL A 16 5.17 2.44 3.30
N ARG A 17 5.07 1.46 4.20
CA ARG A 17 3.87 1.23 5.01
C ARG A 17 3.48 2.46 5.82
N ARG A 18 4.44 3.10 6.51
CA ARG A 18 4.20 4.33 7.29
C ARG A 18 3.72 5.50 6.43
N VAL A 19 4.33 5.69 5.25
CA VAL A 19 3.91 6.76 4.32
C VAL A 19 2.49 6.51 3.81
N ARG A 20 2.18 5.27 3.41
CA ARG A 20 0.82 4.90 2.97
C ARG A 20 -0.20 5.10 4.09
N GLN A 21 0.12 4.73 5.32
CA GLN A 21 -0.74 4.95 6.49
C GLN A 21 -1.01 6.44 6.73
N ALA A 22 0.02 7.29 6.62
CA ALA A 22 -0.14 8.74 6.74
C ALA A 22 -1.03 9.29 5.62
N ALA A 23 -0.84 8.82 4.38
CA ALA A 23 -1.65 9.24 3.24
C ALA A 23 -3.13 8.89 3.43
N VAL A 24 -3.45 7.66 3.89
CA VAL A 24 -4.84 7.26 4.19
C VAL A 24 -5.43 8.13 5.29
N ARG A 25 -4.69 8.33 6.38
CA ARG A 25 -5.14 9.06 7.57
C ARG A 25 -5.44 10.53 7.28
N HIS A 26 -4.65 11.14 6.41
CA HIS A 26 -4.77 12.55 6.06
C HIS A 26 -5.57 12.78 4.77
N GLU A 27 -6.08 11.71 4.14
CA GLU A 27 -6.75 11.75 2.84
C GLU A 27 -5.91 12.47 1.77
N ASP A 28 -4.59 12.34 1.86
CA ASP A 28 -3.63 13.03 1.00
C ASP A 28 -3.38 12.21 -0.27
N GLU A 29 -4.07 12.60 -1.36
CA GLU A 29 -4.03 11.90 -2.64
C GLU A 29 -2.63 11.95 -3.30
N GLU A 30 -1.90 13.04 -3.16
CA GLU A 30 -0.55 13.18 -3.72
C GLU A 30 0.45 12.30 -2.97
N LEU A 31 0.38 12.27 -1.64
CA LEU A 31 1.19 11.37 -0.83
C LEU A 31 0.86 9.90 -1.12
N HIS A 32 -0.41 9.62 -1.39
CA HIS A 32 -0.87 8.31 -1.84
C HIS A 32 -0.24 7.89 -3.17
N ARG A 33 -0.24 8.79 -4.15
CA ARG A 33 0.33 8.54 -5.48
C ARG A 33 1.84 8.34 -5.40
N ALA A 34 2.55 9.18 -4.66
CA ALA A 34 3.99 9.05 -4.44
C ALA A 34 4.35 7.69 -3.81
N ALA A 35 3.59 7.23 -2.81
CA ALA A 35 3.83 5.92 -2.20
C ALA A 35 3.57 4.75 -3.18
N ALA A 36 2.59 4.88 -4.08
CA ALA A 36 2.31 3.91 -5.13
C ALA A 36 3.46 3.82 -6.14
N GLU A 37 3.96 4.95 -6.62
CA GLU A 37 5.09 5.05 -7.55
C GLU A 37 6.37 4.43 -6.95
N ILE A 38 6.66 4.72 -5.68
CA ILE A 38 7.79 4.12 -4.94
C ILE A 38 7.66 2.59 -4.91
N GLY A 39 6.48 2.06 -4.58
CA GLY A 39 6.24 0.61 -4.55
C GLY A 39 6.38 -0.03 -5.93
N TYR A 40 5.86 0.62 -6.98
CA TYR A 40 5.96 0.15 -8.36
C TYR A 40 7.42 0.12 -8.85
N ALA A 41 8.18 1.18 -8.58
CA ALA A 41 9.59 1.26 -8.94
C ALA A 41 10.39 0.11 -8.30
N VAL A 42 10.19 -0.14 -7.00
CA VAL A 42 10.86 -1.25 -6.31
C VAL A 42 10.45 -2.61 -6.87
N CYS A 43 9.17 -2.85 -7.12
CA CYS A 43 8.75 -4.11 -7.73
C CYS A 43 9.32 -4.31 -9.14
N THR A 44 9.45 -3.24 -9.92
CA THR A 44 10.06 -3.28 -11.26
C THR A 44 11.52 -3.67 -11.19
N VAL A 45 12.29 -3.02 -10.30
CA VAL A 45 13.71 -3.36 -10.06
C VAL A 45 13.85 -4.81 -9.62
N ARG A 46 13.10 -5.24 -8.60
CA ARG A 46 13.18 -6.61 -8.05
C ARG A 46 12.84 -7.68 -9.09
N ARG A 47 11.79 -7.47 -9.89
CA ARG A 47 11.45 -8.38 -11.00
C ARG A 47 12.57 -8.45 -12.04
N GLY A 48 13.22 -7.32 -12.33
CA GLY A 48 14.42 -7.27 -13.19
C GLY A 48 15.59 -8.12 -12.67
N HIS A 49 15.66 -8.33 -11.35
CA HIS A 49 16.63 -9.21 -10.70
C HIS A 49 16.10 -10.63 -10.43
N GLY A 50 14.96 -11.03 -11.00
CA GLY A 50 14.37 -12.34 -10.78
C GLY A 50 13.78 -12.55 -9.37
N GLN A 51 13.58 -11.46 -8.62
CA GLN A 51 13.00 -11.49 -7.28
C GLN A 51 11.49 -11.21 -7.32
N PRO A 52 10.71 -11.75 -6.36
CA PRO A 52 9.30 -11.42 -6.23
C PRO A 52 9.09 -9.94 -5.87
N CYS A 53 7.94 -9.40 -6.26
CA CYS A 53 7.46 -8.08 -5.83
C CYS A 53 7.14 -8.10 -4.32
N LEU A 54 6.86 -6.93 -3.76
CA LEU A 54 6.38 -6.77 -2.39
C LEU A 54 5.06 -7.54 -2.19
N ALA A 55 4.82 -8.02 -0.97
CA ALA A 55 3.58 -8.74 -0.67
C ALA A 55 2.39 -7.78 -0.63
N PRO A 56 1.14 -8.23 -0.88
CA PRO A 56 -0.05 -7.37 -0.80
C PRO A 56 -0.19 -6.64 0.55
N GLU A 57 0.24 -7.26 1.64
CA GLU A 57 0.32 -6.66 2.99
C GLU A 57 1.29 -5.47 3.08
N ASP A 58 2.40 -5.50 2.31
CA ASP A 58 3.32 -4.36 2.16
C ASP A 58 2.71 -3.27 1.26
N MET A 59 1.78 -3.66 0.39
CA MET A 59 1.13 -2.77 -0.57
C MET A 59 -0.10 -2.07 0.01
N CYS A 60 -0.59 -2.46 1.21
CA CYS A 60 -1.77 -1.85 1.83
C CYS A 60 -3.00 -1.80 0.90
N ASP A 61 -3.22 -2.88 0.16
CA ASP A 61 -4.38 -3.02 -0.72
C ASP A 61 -5.67 -2.99 0.11
N CYS A 62 -6.73 -2.41 -0.45
CA CYS A 62 -8.02 -2.40 0.22
C CYS A 62 -8.48 -3.86 0.45
N PRO A 63 -8.80 -4.27 1.70
CA PRO A 63 -9.19 -5.65 1.99
C PRO A 63 -10.55 -6.01 1.39
N VAL A 64 -11.34 -5.01 1.03
CA VAL A 64 -12.69 -5.18 0.48
C VAL A 64 -12.64 -5.37 -1.02
N CYS A 65 -12.01 -4.45 -1.75
CA CYS A 65 -12.03 -4.44 -3.22
C CYS A 65 -10.69 -4.72 -3.90
N GLY A 66 -9.62 -4.93 -3.13
CA GLY A 66 -8.27 -5.15 -3.67
C GLY A 66 -7.65 -3.90 -4.32
N ALA A 67 -8.29 -2.73 -4.20
CA ALA A 67 -7.75 -1.50 -4.77
C ALA A 67 -6.37 -1.20 -4.17
N HIS A 68 -5.37 -1.05 -5.06
CA HIS A 68 -4.02 -0.68 -4.69
C HIS A 68 -4.00 0.78 -4.19
N PRO A 69 -3.01 1.21 -3.41
CA PRO A 69 -2.93 2.60 -3.00
C PRO A 69 -2.73 3.54 -4.19
N GLY A 70 -3.35 4.71 -4.12
CA GLY A 70 -3.48 5.62 -5.26
C GLY A 70 -4.65 5.28 -6.19
N GLN A 71 -5.30 4.12 -6.02
CA GLN A 71 -6.58 3.83 -6.66
C GLN A 71 -7.73 4.15 -5.70
N ASN A 72 -8.77 4.78 -6.24
CA ASN A 72 -10.05 4.87 -5.56
C ASN A 72 -10.64 3.47 -5.38
N CYS A 73 -11.32 3.28 -4.26
CA CYS A 73 -12.08 2.05 -4.07
C CYS A 73 -13.25 1.98 -5.06
N VAL A 74 -13.73 0.77 -5.33
CA VAL A 74 -14.97 0.55 -6.08
C VAL A 74 -16.06 0.01 -5.17
N SER A 75 -17.31 0.39 -5.40
CA SER A 75 -18.44 -0.12 -4.62
C SER A 75 -18.61 -1.61 -4.90
N LEU A 76 -18.66 -2.42 -3.85
CA LEU A 76 -18.95 -3.85 -3.93
C LEU A 76 -20.25 -4.18 -3.20
N PRO A 77 -20.95 -5.28 -3.57
CA PRO A 77 -22.08 -5.77 -2.78
C PRO A 77 -21.69 -5.96 -1.32
N GLY A 78 -22.45 -5.37 -0.39
CA GLY A 78 -22.15 -5.39 1.04
C GLY A 78 -21.20 -4.31 1.54
N HIS A 79 -20.50 -3.58 0.64
CA HIS A 79 -19.60 -2.48 0.99
C HIS A 79 -19.74 -1.28 0.03
N PRO A 80 -20.86 -0.52 0.11
CA PRO A 80 -21.06 0.67 -0.71
C PRO A 80 -20.16 1.82 -0.24
N LEU A 81 -19.57 2.56 -1.20
CA LEU A 81 -18.72 3.72 -0.90
C LEU A 81 -19.52 4.98 -0.53
N GLY A 82 -20.66 5.19 -1.20
CA GLY A 82 -21.37 6.48 -1.14
C GLY A 82 -20.50 7.58 -1.77
N ASP A 83 -20.40 8.73 -1.11
CA ASP A 83 -19.59 9.87 -1.54
C ASP A 83 -18.11 9.76 -1.15
N ARG A 84 -17.70 8.65 -0.50
CA ARG A 84 -16.33 8.48 -0.02
C ARG A 84 -15.41 7.93 -1.12
N PRO A 85 -14.15 8.38 -1.18
CA PRO A 85 -13.18 7.82 -2.12
C PRO A 85 -12.66 6.43 -1.70
N PHE A 86 -12.76 6.07 -0.42
CA PHE A 86 -12.18 4.85 0.15
C PHE A 86 -13.14 4.10 1.09
N HIS A 87 -12.99 2.77 1.16
CA HIS A 87 -13.68 1.93 2.15
C HIS A 87 -13.16 2.22 3.55
N THR A 88 -14.05 2.29 4.54
CA THR A 88 -13.69 2.54 5.95
C THR A 88 -12.72 1.48 6.49
N GLU A 89 -12.86 0.24 6.01
CA GLU A 89 -12.02 -0.91 6.34
C GLU A 89 -10.58 -0.72 5.86
N ARG A 90 -10.36 0.10 4.83
CA ARG A 90 -9.02 0.52 4.38
C ARG A 90 -8.39 1.51 5.36
N GLN A 91 -9.20 2.32 6.03
CA GLN A 91 -8.77 3.28 7.07
C GLN A 91 -8.50 2.58 8.41
N HIS A 92 -9.38 1.64 8.80
CA HIS A 92 -9.32 0.94 10.09
C HIS A 92 -8.48 -0.35 10.10
N GLN A 93 -7.85 -0.73 8.99
CA GLN A 93 -7.01 -1.93 8.89
C GLN A 93 -5.85 -1.97 9.92
N TRP A 94 -5.62 -0.87 10.63
CA TRP A 94 -4.43 -0.62 11.45
C TRP A 94 -4.75 -0.11 12.86
N GLU A 95 -6.01 -0.11 13.30
CA GLU A 95 -6.40 0.26 14.68
C GLU A 95 -6.36 -0.93 15.67
N LYS A 96 -5.85 -2.09 15.23
CA LYS A 96 -5.77 -3.33 16.03
C LYS A 96 -4.36 -3.73 16.47
N ASP A 97 -3.39 -2.82 16.39
CA ASP A 97 -2.04 -3.02 16.95
C ASP A 97 -1.94 -2.43 18.36
#